data_AF-A0A2V4A2E3-F1
#
_entry.id   AF-A0A2V4A2E3-F1
#
_cell.length_a   1.000
_cell.length_b   1.000
_cell.length_c   1.000
_cell.angle_alpha   90.00
_cell.angle_beta   90.00
_cell.angle_gamma   90.00
#
_symmetry.space_group_name_H-M   'P 1'
#
loop_
_entity.id
_entity.type
_entity.pdbx_description
1 polymer ?
#
loop_
_entity_poly.entity_id
_entity_poly.type
_entity_poly.pdbx_seq_one_letter_code
_entity_poly.pdbx_strand_id
1 'polypeptide(L)'
;MPKTHVEKSITIAAGPDKVRSVITDFNQWKPWSPWFILEPEAKESVSADGKSHEWDGKRIGSGIISIEAEKEGLIQYDLKFLKPWKSQAKTDFILEKVDENTTKLTWTMDGSLPFFMFWMKNMMERLIGMDYDRGLLMLKDYIEKGHVDAKLEFLGESQFEGCNFVGIKSECTIETIGEVMEADFKKIAEFAKVNEDIVTCDWFSVYHKFDFNKNKIVYTSGVGIKSDSQNIPTGMFKGSLPATKVQTVRHIGPYELSGNAWSAIMSMERAKEFKQNKKIPPMEFYRNSPMETEPKDLISDICMAIK
;
A
#
# COMPACT_ATOMS: atom_id res chain seq x y z
N MET A 1 28.21 1.43 -10.48
CA MET A 1 26.76 1.59 -10.28
C MET A 1 26.45 1.25 -8.83
N PRO A 2 25.77 2.11 -8.06
CA PRO A 2 25.34 1.77 -6.70
C PRO A 2 24.50 0.50 -6.72
N LYS A 3 24.89 -0.50 -5.92
CA LYS A 3 24.10 -1.72 -5.71
C LYS A 3 22.94 -1.40 -4.77
N THR A 4 21.77 -1.94 -5.10
CA THR A 4 20.58 -1.92 -4.25
C THR A 4 20.30 -3.33 -3.77
N HIS A 5 19.91 -3.45 -2.50
CA HIS A 5 19.45 -4.71 -1.94
C HIS A 5 18.18 -4.45 -1.13
N VAL A 6 17.15 -5.24 -1.40
CA VAL A 6 15.89 -5.23 -0.66
C VAL A 6 15.62 -6.64 -0.17
N GLU A 7 15.24 -6.77 1.08
CA GLU A 7 14.86 -8.05 1.69
C GLU A 7 13.69 -7.79 2.63
N LYS A 8 12.63 -8.59 2.50
CA LYS A 8 11.47 -8.62 3.41
C LYS A 8 11.09 -10.07 3.70
N SER A 9 10.52 -10.33 4.87
CA SER A 9 10.11 -11.68 5.24
C SER A 9 8.80 -11.70 5.99
N ILE A 10 8.10 -12.83 5.89
CA ILE A 10 6.86 -13.11 6.62
C ILE A 10 6.80 -14.60 7.00
N THR A 11 6.08 -14.91 8.08
CA THR A 11 5.76 -16.30 8.44
C THR A 11 4.39 -16.67 7.92
N ILE A 12 4.33 -17.79 7.19
CA ILE A 12 3.11 -18.35 6.59
C ILE A 12 2.80 -19.67 7.30
N ALA A 13 1.57 -19.83 7.76
CA ALA A 13 0.99 -21.03 8.33
C ALA A 13 0.65 -22.05 7.22
N ALA A 14 1.68 -22.43 6.47
CA ALA A 14 1.67 -23.51 5.51
C ALA A 14 3.05 -24.20 5.45
N GLY A 15 3.04 -25.50 5.15
CA GLY A 15 4.27 -26.26 4.91
C GLY A 15 5.03 -25.77 3.66
N PRO A 16 6.36 -25.98 3.59
CA PRO A 16 7.21 -25.45 2.52
C PRO A 16 6.75 -25.84 1.11
N ASP A 17 6.22 -27.05 0.92
CA ASP A 17 5.74 -27.53 -0.38
C ASP A 17 4.56 -26.71 -0.92
N LYS A 18 3.63 -26.31 -0.04
CA LYS A 18 2.48 -25.47 -0.42
C LYS A 18 2.93 -24.05 -0.76
N VAL A 19 3.86 -23.48 0.00
CA VAL A 19 4.42 -22.16 -0.31
C VAL A 19 5.18 -22.20 -1.64
N ARG A 20 6.03 -23.22 -1.81
CA ARG A 20 6.82 -23.45 -3.02
C ARG A 20 5.94 -23.56 -4.27
N SER A 21 4.87 -24.34 -4.22
CA SER A 21 4.01 -24.54 -5.39
C SER A 21 3.35 -23.26 -5.91
N VAL A 22 3.03 -22.31 -5.02
CA VAL A 22 2.45 -21.01 -5.40
C VAL A 22 3.51 -20.10 -6.02
N ILE A 23 4.70 -19.99 -5.42
CA ILE A 23 5.74 -19.07 -5.90
C ILE A 23 6.40 -19.56 -7.20
N THR A 24 6.46 -20.87 -7.44
CA THR A 24 7.08 -21.44 -8.67
C THR A 24 6.14 -21.50 -9.87
N ASP A 25 4.87 -21.11 -9.74
CA ASP A 25 3.89 -21.13 -10.82
C ASP A 25 3.31 -19.74 -11.03
N PHE A 26 3.73 -19.07 -12.11
CA PHE A 26 3.29 -17.72 -12.40
C PHE A 26 1.79 -17.59 -12.68
N ASN A 27 1.08 -18.68 -12.99
CA ASN A 27 -0.38 -18.65 -13.11
C ASN A 27 -1.07 -18.31 -11.77
N GLN A 28 -0.35 -18.49 -10.66
CA GLN A 28 -0.86 -18.23 -9.31
C GLN A 28 -0.46 -16.88 -8.76
N TRP A 29 0.29 -16.04 -9.50
CA TRP A 29 0.86 -14.78 -8.99
C TRP A 29 -0.13 -13.62 -9.01
N LYS A 30 -1.01 -13.56 -10.02
CA LYS A 30 -1.94 -12.44 -10.20
C LYS A 30 -2.77 -12.12 -8.95
N PRO A 31 -3.37 -13.11 -8.24
CA PRO A 31 -4.23 -12.85 -7.09
C PRO A 31 -3.54 -12.10 -5.93
N TRP A 32 -2.23 -12.28 -5.73
CA TRP A 32 -1.49 -11.70 -4.60
C TRP A 32 -0.41 -10.71 -5.01
N SER A 33 -0.28 -10.40 -6.29
CA SER A 33 0.77 -9.50 -6.77
C SER A 33 0.51 -8.05 -6.32
N PRO A 34 1.50 -7.39 -5.68
CA PRO A 34 1.39 -6.00 -5.25
C PRO A 34 1.32 -5.00 -6.41
N TRP A 35 1.55 -5.48 -7.65
CA TRP A 35 1.46 -4.69 -8.87
C TRP A 35 0.16 -4.98 -9.64
N PHE A 36 -0.26 -6.23 -9.83
CA PHE A 36 -1.48 -6.53 -10.59
C PHE A 36 -2.76 -6.00 -9.93
N ILE A 37 -2.78 -5.86 -8.59
CA ILE A 37 -3.90 -5.20 -7.91
C ILE A 37 -4.05 -3.71 -8.29
N LEU A 38 -2.97 -3.06 -8.75
CA LEU A 38 -2.98 -1.64 -9.17
C LEU A 38 -3.52 -1.44 -10.59
N GLU A 39 -3.46 -2.48 -11.42
CA GLU A 39 -3.88 -2.49 -12.82
C GLU A 39 -4.39 -3.89 -13.22
N PRO A 40 -5.59 -4.30 -12.76
CA PRO A 40 -6.13 -5.64 -13.02
C PRO A 40 -6.30 -5.96 -14.52
N GLU A 41 -6.43 -4.93 -15.34
CA GLU A 41 -6.56 -4.96 -16.80
C GLU A 41 -5.23 -5.06 -17.55
N ALA A 42 -4.09 -5.04 -16.84
CA ALA A 42 -2.77 -5.18 -17.46
C ALA A 42 -2.70 -6.47 -18.28
N LYS A 43 -2.07 -6.39 -19.45
CA LYS A 43 -1.87 -7.57 -20.29
C LYS A 43 -0.79 -8.42 -19.65
N GLU A 44 -1.00 -9.72 -19.62
CA GLU A 44 -0.05 -10.66 -19.07
C GLU A 44 -0.05 -11.95 -19.90
N SER A 45 1.09 -12.63 -19.92
CA SER A 45 1.21 -13.95 -20.50
C SER A 45 2.20 -14.79 -19.72
N VAL A 46 1.76 -15.98 -19.33
CA VAL A 46 2.58 -16.99 -18.67
C VAL A 46 2.98 -18.05 -19.68
N SER A 47 4.23 -18.49 -19.64
CA SER A 47 4.72 -19.58 -20.50
C SER A 47 3.96 -20.89 -20.22
N ALA A 48 3.92 -21.80 -21.20
CA ALA A 48 3.17 -23.05 -21.06
C ALA A 48 3.62 -23.94 -19.88
N ASP A 49 4.88 -23.80 -19.45
CA ASP A 49 5.45 -24.49 -18.29
C ASP A 49 5.28 -23.73 -16.96
N GLY A 50 4.66 -22.55 -16.98
CA GLY A 50 4.45 -21.72 -15.78
C GLY A 50 5.69 -20.98 -15.27
N LYS A 51 6.84 -21.06 -15.97
CA LYS A 51 8.15 -20.59 -15.47
C LYS A 51 8.63 -19.25 -15.98
N SER A 52 7.87 -18.60 -16.84
CA SER A 52 8.11 -17.22 -17.29
C SER A 52 6.80 -16.45 -17.34
N HIS A 53 6.86 -15.18 -16.99
CA HIS A 53 5.73 -14.27 -16.97
C HIS A 53 6.12 -12.93 -17.58
N GLU A 54 5.40 -12.53 -18.61
CA GLU A 54 5.50 -11.22 -19.24
C GLU A 54 4.28 -10.37 -18.87
N TRP A 55 4.49 -9.06 -18.68
CA TRP A 55 3.40 -8.12 -18.46
C TRP A 55 3.62 -6.83 -19.26
N ASP A 56 2.51 -6.17 -19.63
CA ASP A 56 2.49 -4.82 -20.21
C ASP A 56 1.30 -4.05 -19.63
N GLY A 57 1.61 -3.10 -18.76
CA GLY A 57 0.66 -2.20 -18.11
C GLY A 57 1.10 -0.74 -18.21
N LYS A 58 0.12 0.16 -18.18
CA LYS A 58 0.31 1.60 -18.19
C LYS A 58 0.81 2.13 -16.84
N ARG A 59 0.34 1.54 -15.73
CA ARG A 59 0.65 1.91 -14.34
C ARG A 59 1.80 1.09 -13.78
N ILE A 60 1.84 -0.22 -14.12
CA ILE A 60 2.83 -1.17 -13.60
C ILE A 60 4.06 -1.36 -14.52
N GLY A 61 4.11 -0.63 -15.63
CA GLY A 61 5.18 -0.76 -16.62
C GLY A 61 5.10 -2.08 -17.38
N SER A 62 6.21 -2.47 -18.01
CA SER A 62 6.28 -3.74 -18.73
C SER A 62 7.59 -4.45 -18.48
N GLY A 63 7.57 -5.77 -18.48
CA GLY A 63 8.75 -6.57 -18.21
C GLY A 63 8.52 -8.06 -18.38
N ILE A 64 9.56 -8.81 -18.06
CA ILE A 64 9.55 -10.26 -18.02
C ILE A 64 10.27 -10.74 -16.76
N ILE A 65 9.71 -11.73 -16.11
CA ILE A 65 10.33 -12.47 -15.02
C ILE A 65 10.34 -13.96 -15.36
N SER A 66 11.45 -14.64 -15.11
CA SER A 66 11.59 -16.07 -15.37
C SER A 66 12.33 -16.77 -14.24
N ILE A 67 11.96 -18.00 -13.93
CA ILE A 67 12.67 -18.86 -12.97
C ILE A 67 14.01 -19.28 -13.58
N GLU A 68 15.10 -18.93 -12.92
CA GLU A 68 16.46 -19.28 -13.32
C GLU A 68 16.93 -20.59 -12.66
N ALA A 69 16.61 -20.78 -11.39
CA ALA A 69 16.96 -21.98 -10.66
C ALA A 69 15.94 -22.29 -9.56
N GLU A 70 15.70 -23.58 -9.35
CA GLU A 70 14.85 -24.08 -8.28
C GLU A 70 15.66 -25.08 -7.45
N LYS A 71 15.89 -24.76 -6.18
CA LYS A 71 16.58 -25.62 -5.22
C LYS A 71 15.69 -25.82 -4.01
N GLU A 72 16.05 -26.77 -3.16
CA GLU A 72 15.41 -26.90 -1.85
C GLU A 72 15.64 -25.62 -1.04
N GLY A 73 14.55 -24.99 -0.56
CA GLY A 73 14.61 -23.76 0.22
C GLY A 73 14.97 -22.48 -0.55
N LEU A 74 15.17 -22.53 -1.87
CA LEU A 74 15.56 -21.36 -2.66
C LEU A 74 15.02 -21.41 -4.09
N ILE A 75 14.29 -20.37 -4.49
CA ILE A 75 13.85 -20.14 -5.88
C ILE A 75 14.46 -18.84 -6.38
N GLN A 76 15.16 -18.90 -7.51
CA GLN A 76 15.88 -17.77 -8.09
C GLN A 76 15.22 -17.31 -9.39
N TYR A 77 15.11 -16.00 -9.58
CA TYR A 77 14.45 -15.40 -10.72
C TYR A 77 15.33 -14.35 -11.41
N ASP A 78 15.20 -14.28 -12.73
CA ASP A 78 15.75 -13.22 -13.56
C ASP A 78 14.64 -12.23 -13.93
N LEU A 79 14.77 -10.97 -13.50
CA LEU A 79 13.77 -9.93 -13.71
C LEU A 79 14.32 -8.87 -14.68
N LYS A 80 13.58 -8.61 -15.77
CA LYS A 80 13.91 -7.58 -16.76
C LYS A 80 12.76 -6.61 -16.91
N PHE A 81 13.00 -5.36 -16.53
CA PHE A 81 12.10 -4.27 -16.83
C PHE A 81 12.38 -3.74 -18.24
N LEU A 82 11.32 -3.49 -19.01
CA LEU A 82 11.38 -2.96 -20.36
C LEU A 82 10.88 -1.51 -20.42
N LYS A 83 9.83 -1.17 -19.66
CA LYS A 83 9.27 0.18 -19.52
C LYS A 83 9.02 0.50 -18.05
N PRO A 84 9.12 1.79 -17.64
CA PRO A 84 9.50 2.95 -18.46
C PRO A 84 11.01 3.05 -18.73
N TRP A 85 11.83 2.33 -17.96
CA TRP A 85 13.27 2.24 -18.16
C TRP A 85 13.71 0.79 -18.20
N LYS A 86 14.68 0.50 -19.06
CA LYS A 86 15.29 -0.83 -19.10
C LYS A 86 16.18 -1.04 -17.89
N SER A 87 15.95 -2.12 -17.15
CA SER A 87 16.82 -2.54 -16.05
C SER A 87 16.71 -4.05 -15.85
N GLN A 88 17.69 -4.61 -15.14
CA GLN A 88 17.70 -6.02 -14.76
C GLN A 88 17.97 -6.12 -13.26
N ALA A 89 17.32 -7.08 -12.63
CA ALA A 89 17.52 -7.43 -11.24
C ALA A 89 17.49 -8.95 -11.07
N LYS A 90 18.13 -9.43 -10.01
CA LYS A 90 17.92 -10.78 -9.49
C LYS A 90 16.95 -10.67 -8.34
N THR A 91 15.96 -11.54 -8.31
CA THR A 91 15.03 -11.64 -7.17
C THR A 91 14.97 -13.09 -6.77
N ASP A 92 14.92 -13.35 -5.47
CA ASP A 92 14.87 -14.71 -4.94
C ASP A 92 13.77 -14.83 -3.88
N PHE A 93 13.23 -16.04 -3.74
CA PHE A 93 12.49 -16.46 -2.57
C PHE A 93 13.30 -17.49 -1.79
N ILE A 94 13.52 -17.24 -0.50
CA ILE A 94 14.18 -18.14 0.43
C ILE A 94 13.10 -18.70 1.36
N LEU A 95 13.01 -20.03 1.45
CA LEU A 95 12.04 -20.75 2.28
C LEU A 95 12.77 -21.41 3.44
N GLU A 96 12.48 -20.97 4.66
CA GLU A 96 12.99 -21.56 5.88
C GLU A 96 11.85 -22.35 6.56
N LYS A 97 11.99 -23.68 6.63
CA LYS A 97 11.05 -24.54 7.35
C LYS A 97 11.15 -24.24 8.85
N VAL A 98 10.07 -23.74 9.44
CA VAL A 98 9.96 -23.55 10.90
C VAL A 98 9.45 -24.84 11.54
N ASP A 99 8.39 -25.41 10.99
CA ASP A 99 7.84 -26.73 11.32
C ASP A 99 7.10 -27.32 10.10
N GLU A 100 6.37 -28.44 10.26
CA GLU A 100 5.65 -29.09 9.14
C GLU A 100 4.55 -28.22 8.51
N ASN A 101 3.98 -27.28 9.27
CA ASN A 101 2.87 -26.44 8.85
C ASN A 101 3.21 -24.95 8.83
N THR A 102 4.48 -24.58 9.03
CA THR A 102 4.92 -23.19 9.12
C THR A 102 6.21 -22.97 8.34
N THR A 103 6.19 -21.97 7.46
CA THR A 103 7.34 -21.56 6.64
C THR A 103 7.60 -20.08 6.85
N LYS A 104 8.86 -19.71 7.11
CA LYS A 104 9.30 -18.32 6.97
C LYS A 104 9.75 -18.12 5.53
N LEU A 105 9.09 -17.19 4.85
CA LEU A 105 9.37 -16.84 3.46
C LEU A 105 10.05 -15.49 3.42
N THR A 106 11.20 -15.41 2.74
CA THR A 106 11.96 -14.17 2.54
C THR A 106 12.01 -13.87 1.05
N TRP A 107 11.64 -12.64 0.66
CA TRP A 107 11.71 -12.15 -0.71
C TRP A 107 12.84 -11.12 -0.84
N THR A 108 13.80 -11.38 -1.73
CA THR A 108 14.95 -10.51 -1.96
C THR A 108 14.94 -9.91 -3.36
N MET A 109 15.62 -8.77 -3.50
CA MET A 109 15.96 -8.20 -4.79
C MET A 109 17.35 -7.57 -4.76
N ASP A 110 18.22 -8.04 -5.63
CA ASP A 110 19.51 -7.44 -5.93
C ASP A 110 19.46 -6.73 -7.27
N GLY A 111 19.76 -5.43 -7.24
CA GLY A 111 19.71 -4.57 -8.41
C GLY A 111 20.86 -3.59 -8.46
N SER A 112 20.82 -2.74 -9.47
CA SER A 112 21.73 -1.60 -9.54
C SER A 112 21.05 -0.39 -10.15
N LEU A 113 21.45 0.79 -9.69
CA LEU A 113 21.01 2.05 -10.27
C LEU A 113 22.13 2.63 -11.14
N PRO A 114 21.80 3.28 -12.27
CA PRO A 114 22.72 4.17 -12.94
C PRO A 114 23.38 5.13 -11.95
N PHE A 115 24.68 5.38 -12.11
CA PHE A 115 25.45 6.14 -11.11
C PHE A 115 24.87 7.54 -10.86
N PHE A 116 24.34 8.19 -11.90
CA PHE A 116 23.68 9.49 -11.78
C PHE A 116 22.35 9.46 -11.01
N MET A 117 21.87 8.32 -10.51
CA MET A 117 20.68 8.22 -9.64
C MET A 117 21.03 7.76 -8.23
N PHE A 118 22.30 7.84 -7.80
CA PHE A 118 22.74 7.30 -6.51
C PHE A 118 21.97 7.87 -5.30
N TRP A 119 21.53 9.13 -5.35
CA TRP A 119 20.75 9.77 -4.28
C TRP A 119 19.32 9.21 -4.15
N MET A 120 18.82 8.51 -5.17
CA MET A 120 17.50 7.86 -5.15
C MET A 120 17.55 6.46 -4.53
N LYS A 121 18.73 5.94 -4.22
CA LYS A 121 18.92 4.56 -3.72
C LYS A 121 17.97 4.24 -2.55
N ASN A 122 18.03 5.02 -1.48
CA ASN A 122 17.26 4.76 -0.27
C ASN A 122 15.74 4.86 -0.52
N MET A 123 15.32 5.81 -1.37
CA MET A 123 13.92 5.94 -1.76
C MET A 123 13.45 4.70 -2.54
N MET A 124 14.25 4.23 -3.51
CA MET A 124 13.93 3.04 -4.29
C MET A 124 13.84 1.79 -3.42
N GLU A 125 14.83 1.55 -2.55
CA GLU A 125 14.83 0.42 -1.62
C GLU A 125 13.60 0.43 -0.71
N ARG A 126 13.16 1.61 -0.24
CA ARG A 126 11.94 1.75 0.55
C ARG A 126 10.67 1.49 -0.24
N LEU A 127 10.53 2.05 -1.45
CA LEU A 127 9.35 1.84 -2.29
C LEU A 127 9.20 0.36 -2.66
N ILE A 128 10.28 -0.30 -3.06
CA ILE A 128 10.27 -1.74 -3.36
C ILE A 128 10.01 -2.55 -2.08
N GLY A 129 10.60 -2.16 -0.95
CA GLY A 129 10.34 -2.80 0.34
C GLY A 129 8.86 -2.74 0.74
N MET A 130 8.18 -1.61 0.51
CA MET A 130 6.74 -1.48 0.74
C MET A 130 5.90 -2.34 -0.23
N ASP A 131 6.32 -2.47 -1.48
CA ASP A 131 5.68 -3.40 -2.42
C ASP A 131 5.83 -4.85 -1.95
N TYR A 132 7.01 -5.21 -1.43
CA TYR A 132 7.29 -6.56 -0.92
C TYR A 132 6.52 -6.85 0.36
N ASP A 133 6.42 -5.89 1.30
CA ASP A 133 5.60 -6.04 2.51
C ASP A 133 4.13 -6.33 2.12
N ARG A 134 3.55 -5.54 1.21
CA ARG A 134 2.18 -5.76 0.71
C ARG A 134 2.05 -7.10 0.00
N GLY A 135 2.98 -7.42 -0.89
CA GLY A 135 2.98 -8.66 -1.66
C GLY A 135 3.08 -9.90 -0.77
N LEU A 136 3.92 -9.87 0.26
CA LEU A 136 4.08 -10.96 1.24
C LEU A 136 2.82 -11.13 2.10
N LEU A 137 2.17 -10.03 2.52
CA LEU A 137 0.89 -10.08 3.24
C LEU A 137 -0.21 -10.71 2.37
N MET A 138 -0.34 -10.28 1.12
CA MET A 138 -1.33 -10.85 0.20
C MET A 138 -1.00 -12.31 -0.18
N LEU A 139 0.27 -12.66 -0.33
CA LEU A 139 0.70 -14.04 -0.58
C LEU A 139 0.38 -14.94 0.60
N LYS A 140 0.59 -14.46 1.83
CA LYS A 140 0.19 -15.15 3.06
C LYS A 140 -1.32 -15.41 3.07
N ASP A 141 -2.14 -14.39 2.84
CA ASP A 141 -3.60 -14.55 2.76
C ASP A 141 -4.00 -15.58 1.70
N TYR A 142 -3.43 -15.46 0.50
CA TYR A 142 -3.73 -16.37 -0.60
C TYR A 142 -3.35 -17.82 -0.27
N ILE A 143 -2.18 -18.06 0.34
CA ILE A 143 -1.76 -19.41 0.74
C ILE A 143 -2.61 -19.95 1.88
N GLU A 144 -2.93 -19.14 2.89
CA GLU A 144 -3.63 -19.60 4.10
C GLU A 144 -5.14 -19.77 3.89
N LYS A 145 -5.74 -18.89 3.10
CA LYS A 145 -7.20 -18.74 2.95
C LYS A 145 -7.70 -19.04 1.53
N GLY A 146 -6.81 -19.12 0.54
CA GLY A 146 -7.17 -19.31 -0.88
C GLY A 146 -7.63 -18.03 -1.59
N HIS A 147 -7.61 -16.88 -0.91
CA HIS A 147 -7.98 -15.57 -1.45
C HIS A 147 -7.26 -14.47 -0.66
N VAL A 148 -7.22 -13.27 -1.23
CA VAL A 148 -6.69 -12.06 -0.57
C VAL A 148 -7.86 -11.27 0.00
N ASP A 149 -7.80 -10.88 1.27
CA ASP A 149 -8.86 -10.12 1.95
C ASP A 149 -8.82 -8.62 1.61
N ALA A 150 -8.32 -8.25 0.43
CA ALA A 150 -8.23 -6.87 -0.03
C ALA A 150 -8.71 -6.73 -1.48
N LYS A 151 -9.52 -5.71 -1.72
CA LYS A 151 -10.04 -5.34 -3.03
C LYS A 151 -9.97 -3.83 -3.23
N LEU A 152 -9.73 -3.41 -4.47
CA LEU A 152 -9.80 -2.01 -4.86
C LEU A 152 -11.03 -1.72 -5.72
N GLU A 153 -11.60 -0.53 -5.54
CA GLU A 153 -12.62 0.03 -6.42
C GLU A 153 -12.19 1.42 -6.92
N PHE A 154 -12.16 1.61 -8.24
CA PHE A 154 -11.75 2.87 -8.87
C PHE A 154 -12.96 3.78 -9.06
N LEU A 155 -13.29 4.55 -8.03
CA LEU A 155 -14.53 5.35 -7.98
C LEU A 155 -14.52 6.56 -8.93
N GLY A 156 -13.35 6.96 -9.43
CA GLY A 156 -13.25 8.06 -10.41
C GLY A 156 -13.23 9.44 -9.75
N GLU A 157 -13.60 10.45 -10.53
CA GLU A 157 -13.68 11.83 -10.08
C GLU A 157 -15.00 12.09 -9.34
N SER A 158 -14.94 12.81 -8.23
CA SER A 158 -16.11 13.29 -7.50
C SER A 158 -15.86 14.67 -6.88
N GLN A 159 -16.93 15.31 -6.42
CA GLN A 159 -16.86 16.57 -5.69
C GLN A 159 -16.84 16.28 -4.18
N PHE A 160 -15.81 16.78 -3.50
CA PHE A 160 -15.78 16.86 -2.04
C PHE A 160 -16.22 18.26 -1.61
N GLU A 161 -17.22 18.34 -0.73
CA GLU A 161 -17.84 19.61 -0.31
C GLU A 161 -17.01 20.40 0.72
N GLY A 162 -15.94 19.80 1.23
CA GLY A 162 -15.19 20.37 2.35
C GLY A 162 -15.87 20.13 3.69
N CYS A 163 -15.13 20.31 4.76
CA CYS A 163 -15.66 20.21 6.12
C CYS A 163 -14.82 21.02 7.10
N ASN A 164 -15.45 21.47 8.19
CA ASN A 164 -14.71 21.85 9.39
C ASN A 164 -14.40 20.58 10.18
N PHE A 165 -13.31 20.58 10.94
CA PHE A 165 -12.91 19.40 11.70
C PHE A 165 -12.23 19.76 13.02
N VAL A 166 -12.19 18.78 13.93
CA VAL A 166 -11.26 18.74 15.06
C VAL A 166 -10.26 17.61 14.79
N GLY A 167 -8.98 17.88 14.98
CA GLY A 167 -7.95 16.90 14.67
C GLY A 167 -6.68 17.01 15.51
N ILE A 168 -5.82 16.02 15.33
CA ILE A 168 -4.49 15.92 15.94
C ILE A 168 -3.48 15.89 14.80
N LYS A 169 -2.39 16.63 14.95
CA LYS A 169 -1.28 16.62 13.99
C LYS A 169 -0.12 15.85 14.59
N SER A 170 0.33 14.83 13.88
CA SER A 170 1.35 13.91 14.34
C SER A 170 2.47 13.75 13.33
N GLU A 171 3.61 13.29 13.84
CA GLU A 171 4.80 12.97 13.08
C GLU A 171 5.27 11.57 13.48
N CYS A 172 5.54 10.72 12.49
CA CYS A 172 5.93 9.32 12.69
C CYS A 172 6.80 8.82 11.52
N THR A 173 7.10 7.52 11.55
CA THR A 173 7.77 6.81 10.46
C THR A 173 6.81 5.81 9.80
N ILE A 174 7.21 5.19 8.68
CA ILE A 174 6.39 4.14 8.04
C ILE A 174 6.10 2.99 9.02
N GLU A 175 7.07 2.65 9.86
CA GLU A 175 6.99 1.52 10.78
C GLU A 175 6.09 1.80 11.99
N THR A 176 5.93 3.08 12.38
CA THR A 176 5.19 3.49 13.57
C THR A 176 3.85 4.15 13.27
N ILE A 177 3.52 4.38 11.99
CA ILE A 177 2.31 5.12 11.61
C ILE A 177 1.03 4.47 12.14
N GLY A 178 0.91 3.13 12.09
CA GLY A 178 -0.26 2.41 12.58
C GLY A 178 -0.52 2.66 14.07
N GLU A 179 0.50 2.48 14.90
CA GLU A 179 0.43 2.69 16.35
C GLU A 179 0.10 4.15 16.71
N VAL A 180 0.79 5.11 16.08
CA VAL A 180 0.57 6.54 16.34
C VAL A 180 -0.84 6.95 15.91
N MET A 181 -1.31 6.44 14.77
CA MET A 181 -2.63 6.75 14.23
C MET A 181 -3.75 6.15 15.07
N GLU A 182 -3.58 4.92 15.57
CA GLU A 182 -4.50 4.31 16.53
C GLU A 182 -4.61 5.15 17.80
N ALA A 183 -3.48 5.60 18.35
CA ALA A 183 -3.46 6.45 19.54
C ALA A 183 -4.13 7.82 19.31
N ASP A 184 -3.98 8.40 18.11
CA ASP A 184 -4.64 9.64 17.73
C ASP A 184 -6.15 9.45 17.58
N PHE A 185 -6.61 8.42 16.86
CA PHE A 185 -8.04 8.15 16.70
C PHE A 185 -8.72 7.78 18.01
N LYS A 186 -8.02 7.13 18.96
CA LYS A 186 -8.56 6.89 20.29
C LYS A 186 -8.89 8.20 21.01
N LYS A 187 -7.99 9.18 20.99
CA LYS A 187 -8.23 10.50 21.58
C LYS A 187 -9.37 11.24 20.86
N ILE A 188 -9.39 11.18 19.52
CA ILE A 188 -10.45 11.82 18.72
C ILE A 188 -11.81 11.16 19.01
N ALA A 189 -11.85 9.84 19.22
CA ALA A 189 -13.06 9.12 19.61
C ALA A 189 -13.57 9.51 21.00
N GLU A 190 -12.68 9.71 21.97
CA GLU A 190 -13.04 10.24 23.29
C GLU A 190 -13.66 11.65 23.17
N PHE A 191 -13.09 12.53 22.34
CA PHE A 191 -13.68 13.83 22.02
C PHE A 191 -15.06 13.68 21.35
N ALA A 192 -15.16 12.83 20.33
CA ALA A 192 -16.38 12.65 19.56
C ALA A 192 -17.54 12.12 20.40
N LYS A 193 -17.28 11.20 21.33
CA LYS A 193 -18.28 10.64 22.26
C LYS A 193 -18.90 11.69 23.20
N VAL A 194 -18.14 12.73 23.55
CA VAL A 194 -18.65 13.82 24.40
C VAL A 194 -19.34 14.92 23.57
N ASN A 195 -19.14 14.92 22.25
CA ASN A 195 -19.57 15.96 21.32
C ASN A 195 -20.40 15.36 20.15
N GLU A 196 -21.17 14.30 20.43
CA GLU A 196 -21.94 13.55 19.41
C GLU A 196 -22.94 14.44 18.66
N ASP A 197 -23.42 15.51 19.32
CA ASP A 197 -24.36 16.46 18.76
C ASP A 197 -23.74 17.38 17.70
N ILE A 198 -22.41 17.48 17.59
CA ILE A 198 -21.71 18.37 16.64
C ILE A 198 -20.80 17.64 15.66
N VAL A 199 -20.40 16.39 15.93
CA VAL A 199 -19.50 15.61 15.07
C VAL A 199 -20.24 15.08 13.84
N THR A 200 -19.59 15.12 12.68
CA THR A 200 -20.01 14.38 11.48
C THR A 200 -19.19 13.10 11.42
N CYS A 201 -19.79 11.98 10.99
CA CYS A 201 -19.10 10.69 10.91
C CYS A 201 -18.01 10.63 9.81
N ASP A 202 -17.46 11.76 9.41
CA ASP A 202 -16.36 11.89 8.47
C ASP A 202 -15.04 11.77 9.23
N TRP A 203 -14.58 10.54 9.43
CA TRP A 203 -13.27 10.23 9.99
C TRP A 203 -12.24 10.23 8.88
N PHE A 204 -11.11 10.91 9.07
CA PHE A 204 -10.11 11.01 8.02
C PHE A 204 -8.70 11.21 8.52
N SER A 205 -7.75 10.97 7.61
CA SER A 205 -6.33 11.35 7.73
C SER A 205 -5.93 12.21 6.54
N VAL A 206 -5.17 13.29 6.77
CA VAL A 206 -4.62 14.18 5.73
C VAL A 206 -3.10 14.14 5.78
N TYR A 207 -2.45 13.77 4.68
CA TYR A 207 -1.01 13.48 4.64
C TYR A 207 -0.21 14.69 4.13
N HIS A 208 0.24 15.55 5.05
CA HIS A 208 0.96 16.80 4.74
C HIS A 208 2.35 16.58 4.17
N LYS A 209 3.03 15.52 4.60
CA LYS A 209 4.39 15.20 4.15
C LYS A 209 4.66 13.71 4.23
N PHE A 210 5.20 13.17 3.15
CA PHE A 210 5.72 11.80 3.09
C PHE A 210 7.15 11.86 2.52
N ASP A 211 8.15 11.91 3.40
CA ASP A 211 9.57 12.02 3.04
C ASP A 211 10.22 10.65 3.15
N PHE A 212 10.18 9.89 2.05
CA PHE A 212 10.78 8.55 1.97
C PHE A 212 12.28 8.55 2.24
N ASN A 213 13.00 9.61 1.87
CA ASN A 213 14.45 9.68 2.10
C ASN A 213 14.78 9.79 3.60
N LYS A 214 13.97 10.54 4.36
CA LYS A 214 14.15 10.75 5.80
C LYS A 214 13.33 9.81 6.67
N ASN A 215 12.55 8.91 6.07
CA ASN A 215 11.56 8.07 6.76
C ASN A 215 10.63 8.88 7.68
N LYS A 216 10.13 10.01 7.19
CA LYS A 216 9.36 10.95 7.99
C LYS A 216 8.00 11.23 7.36
N ILE A 217 6.95 10.95 8.13
CA ILE A 217 5.56 11.18 7.76
C ILE A 217 4.98 12.23 8.71
N VAL A 218 4.31 13.23 8.15
CA VAL A 218 3.53 14.22 8.92
C VAL A 218 2.10 14.19 8.39
N TYR A 219 1.15 13.92 9.28
CA TYR A 219 -0.26 13.83 8.93
C TYR A 219 -1.14 14.50 9.98
N THR A 220 -2.42 14.68 9.65
CA THR A 220 -3.47 15.04 10.60
C THR A 220 -4.56 13.99 10.56
N SER A 221 -4.86 13.36 11.69
CA SER A 221 -6.11 12.62 11.87
C SER A 221 -7.18 13.56 12.38
N GLY A 222 -8.41 13.40 11.91
CA GLY A 222 -9.50 14.27 12.30
C GLY A 222 -10.87 13.63 12.15
N VAL A 223 -11.83 14.33 12.75
CA VAL A 223 -13.25 14.04 12.59
C VAL A 223 -13.98 15.33 12.20
N GLY A 224 -14.88 15.25 11.23
CA GLY A 224 -15.67 16.40 10.79
C GLY A 224 -16.61 16.94 11.88
N ILE A 225 -16.94 18.22 11.80
CA ILE A 225 -17.88 18.89 12.71
C ILE A 225 -18.86 19.79 11.92
N LYS A 226 -20.13 19.81 12.32
CA LYS A 226 -21.17 20.67 11.71
C LYS A 226 -21.30 22.03 12.39
N SER A 227 -20.84 22.15 13.63
CA SER A 227 -20.87 23.38 14.41
C SER A 227 -19.67 23.45 15.35
N ASP A 228 -19.35 24.67 15.79
CA ASP A 228 -18.13 24.93 16.54
C ASP A 228 -18.21 24.34 17.97
N SER A 229 -17.15 23.67 18.43
CA SER A 229 -17.02 23.27 19.83
C SER A 229 -16.32 24.38 20.63
N GLN A 230 -16.86 24.71 21.81
CA GLN A 230 -16.23 25.69 22.70
C GLN A 230 -15.01 25.12 23.44
N ASN A 231 -14.94 23.79 23.62
CA ASN A 231 -13.92 23.13 24.45
C ASN A 231 -13.15 22.09 23.64
N ILE A 232 -12.04 22.52 23.03
CA ILE A 232 -11.11 21.62 22.35
C ILE A 232 -10.06 21.11 23.35
N PRO A 233 -9.92 19.78 23.54
CA PRO A 233 -8.92 19.22 24.44
C PRO A 233 -7.48 19.64 24.07
N THR A 234 -6.61 19.72 25.08
CA THR A 234 -5.19 20.00 24.86
C THR A 234 -4.56 19.01 23.87
N GLY A 235 -3.86 19.53 22.86
CA GLY A 235 -3.23 18.71 21.81
C GLY A 235 -4.10 18.50 20.57
N MET A 236 -5.38 18.89 20.60
CA MET A 236 -6.25 18.96 19.42
C MET A 236 -6.35 20.39 18.88
N PHE A 237 -6.73 20.54 17.62
CA PHE A 237 -6.97 21.83 16.99
C PHE A 237 -8.18 21.78 16.05
N LYS A 238 -8.79 22.95 15.81
CA LYS A 238 -9.82 23.12 14.78
C LYS A 238 -9.18 23.45 13.44
N GLY A 239 -9.69 22.85 12.37
CA GLY A 239 -9.26 23.15 11.02
C GLY A 239 -10.43 23.07 10.03
N SER A 240 -10.11 23.29 8.76
CA SER A 240 -11.04 23.06 7.65
C SER A 240 -10.33 22.40 6.50
N LEU A 241 -11.05 21.53 5.80
CA LEU A 241 -10.69 21.00 4.50
C LEU A 241 -11.55 21.73 3.45
N PRO A 242 -10.94 22.32 2.41
CA PRO A 242 -11.69 23.07 1.41
C PRO A 242 -12.47 22.14 0.48
N ALA A 243 -13.58 22.63 -0.06
CA ALA A 243 -14.25 21.98 -1.18
C ALA A 243 -13.29 21.81 -2.37
N THR A 244 -13.26 20.63 -2.96
CA THR A 244 -12.37 20.34 -4.09
C THR A 244 -12.85 19.13 -4.89
N LYS A 245 -12.46 19.07 -6.16
CA LYS A 245 -12.60 17.84 -6.92
C LYS A 245 -11.56 16.84 -6.46
N VAL A 246 -11.93 15.58 -6.31
CA VAL A 246 -11.04 14.50 -5.92
C VAL A 246 -11.12 13.36 -6.91
N GLN A 247 -9.97 12.72 -7.17
CA GLN A 247 -9.91 11.37 -7.69
C GLN A 247 -9.90 10.41 -6.51
N THR A 248 -10.70 9.34 -6.57
CA THR A 248 -10.82 8.38 -5.46
C THR A 248 -10.53 6.95 -5.89
N VAL A 249 -9.75 6.24 -5.06
CA VAL A 249 -9.62 4.77 -5.07
C VAL A 249 -10.04 4.28 -3.69
N ARG A 250 -11.03 3.38 -3.66
CA ARG A 250 -11.50 2.75 -2.43
C ARG A 250 -10.73 1.47 -2.18
N HIS A 251 -10.29 1.31 -0.94
CA HIS A 251 -9.82 0.05 -0.36
C HIS A 251 -10.96 -0.62 0.41
N ILE A 252 -11.14 -1.91 0.19
CA ILE A 252 -11.99 -2.77 1.00
C ILE A 252 -11.10 -3.88 1.54
N GLY A 253 -10.96 -3.99 2.85
CA GLY A 253 -10.07 -4.96 3.50
C GLY A 253 -9.27 -4.38 4.66
N PRO A 254 -8.38 -5.19 5.26
CA PRO A 254 -7.63 -4.81 6.45
C PRO A 254 -6.71 -3.60 6.16
N TYR A 255 -6.51 -2.73 7.16
CA TYR A 255 -5.76 -1.49 6.98
C TYR A 255 -4.27 -1.72 6.66
N GLU A 256 -3.70 -2.86 7.04
CA GLU A 256 -2.35 -3.26 6.65
C GLU A 256 -2.18 -3.37 5.12
N LEU A 257 -3.29 -3.56 4.39
CA LEU A 257 -3.33 -3.61 2.94
C LEU A 257 -3.84 -2.32 2.29
N SER A 258 -4.15 -1.25 3.05
CA SER A 258 -4.59 0.05 2.48
C SER A 258 -3.54 0.69 1.58
N GLY A 259 -2.26 0.31 1.77
CA GLY A 259 -1.16 0.63 0.88
C GLY A 259 -1.41 0.23 -0.58
N ASN A 260 -2.31 -0.72 -0.85
CA ASN A 260 -2.73 -1.08 -2.21
C ASN A 260 -3.44 0.08 -2.90
N ALA A 261 -4.42 0.71 -2.24
CA ALA A 261 -5.15 1.85 -2.81
C ALA A 261 -4.25 3.08 -2.95
N TRP A 262 -3.37 3.33 -1.97
CA TRP A 262 -2.35 4.38 -2.05
C TRP A 262 -1.41 4.18 -3.24
N SER A 263 -0.88 2.97 -3.41
CA SER A 263 -0.03 2.64 -4.55
C SER A 263 -0.77 2.76 -5.88
N ALA A 264 -2.07 2.43 -5.92
CA ALA A 264 -2.88 2.49 -7.12
C ALA A 264 -3.14 3.94 -7.54
N ILE A 265 -3.61 4.81 -6.63
CA ILE A 265 -3.86 6.21 -6.99
C ILE A 265 -2.55 6.97 -7.33
N MET A 266 -1.44 6.63 -6.66
CA MET A 266 -0.13 7.19 -6.99
C MET A 266 0.39 6.69 -8.35
N SER A 267 0.13 5.43 -8.72
CA SER A 267 0.52 4.91 -10.03
C SER A 267 -0.33 5.54 -11.15
N MET A 268 -1.62 5.79 -10.90
CA MET A 268 -2.50 6.56 -11.78
C MET A 268 -1.99 8.00 -11.99
N GLU A 269 -1.54 8.69 -10.93
CA GLU A 269 -0.92 10.03 -11.04
C GLU A 269 0.32 9.97 -11.94
N ARG A 270 1.22 9.01 -11.70
CA ARG A 270 2.44 8.82 -12.51
C ARG A 270 2.13 8.48 -13.96
N ALA A 271 1.08 7.71 -14.20
CA ALA A 271 0.54 7.38 -15.52
C ALA A 271 -0.24 8.54 -16.17
N LYS A 272 -0.32 9.70 -15.50
CA LYS A 272 -0.99 10.94 -15.95
C LYS A 272 -2.47 10.74 -16.27
N GLU A 273 -3.15 9.88 -15.52
CA GLU A 273 -4.60 9.69 -15.66
C GLU A 273 -5.41 10.88 -15.15
N PHE A 274 -4.86 11.61 -14.20
CA PHE A 274 -5.42 12.87 -13.70
C PHE A 274 -4.29 13.85 -13.35
N LYS A 275 -4.66 15.11 -13.06
CA LYS A 275 -3.70 16.16 -12.69
C LYS A 275 -3.90 16.58 -11.24
N GLN A 276 -3.02 16.11 -10.35
CA GLN A 276 -3.10 16.43 -8.93
C GLN A 276 -3.00 17.94 -8.65
N ASN A 277 -3.86 18.43 -7.76
CA ASN A 277 -3.74 19.73 -7.11
C ASN A 277 -2.90 19.61 -5.83
N LYS A 278 -1.58 19.76 -5.97
CA LYS A 278 -0.60 19.63 -4.87
C LYS A 278 -0.73 20.66 -3.74
N LYS A 279 -1.64 21.64 -3.84
CA LYS A 279 -1.92 22.59 -2.76
C LYS A 279 -2.77 21.97 -1.65
N ILE A 280 -3.53 20.92 -1.97
CA ILE A 280 -4.36 20.19 -1.02
C ILE A 280 -3.70 18.82 -0.83
N PRO A 281 -3.26 18.48 0.40
CA PRO A 281 -2.63 17.19 0.63
C PRO A 281 -3.59 16.03 0.35
N PRO A 282 -3.08 14.83 -0.01
CA PRO A 282 -3.89 13.64 -0.13
C PRO A 282 -4.63 13.31 1.18
N MET A 283 -5.81 12.71 1.05
CA MET A 283 -6.71 12.40 2.15
C MET A 283 -7.07 10.91 2.12
N GLU A 284 -7.30 10.31 3.28
CA GLU A 284 -7.91 9.00 3.43
C GLU A 284 -9.12 9.15 4.34
N PHE A 285 -10.30 8.72 3.88
CA PHE A 285 -11.54 8.75 4.65
C PHE A 285 -11.92 7.34 5.09
N TYR A 286 -12.17 7.15 6.38
CA TYR A 286 -12.59 5.86 6.94
C TYR A 286 -14.12 5.80 6.97
N ARG A 287 -14.70 4.88 6.22
CA ARG A 287 -16.16 4.82 5.97
C ARG A 287 -16.91 3.97 6.97
N ASN A 288 -16.21 3.13 7.73
CA ASN A 288 -16.74 2.34 8.82
C ASN A 288 -15.70 2.19 9.95
N SER A 289 -16.15 1.72 11.10
CA SER A 289 -15.33 1.63 12.31
C SER A 289 -14.70 0.24 12.45
N PRO A 290 -13.39 0.14 12.74
CA PRO A 290 -12.74 -1.13 13.07
C PRO A 290 -13.16 -1.70 14.43
N MET A 291 -13.90 -0.94 15.26
CA MET A 291 -14.44 -1.46 16.52
C MET A 291 -15.68 -2.33 16.31
N GLU A 292 -16.35 -2.20 15.16
CA GLU A 292 -17.65 -2.83 14.88
C GLU A 292 -17.68 -3.57 13.54
N THR A 293 -16.59 -3.53 12.78
CA THR A 293 -16.47 -4.10 11.45
C THR A 293 -15.30 -5.08 11.41
N GLU A 294 -15.53 -6.26 10.87
CA GLU A 294 -14.48 -7.24 10.63
C GLU A 294 -13.41 -6.69 9.66
N PRO A 295 -12.11 -7.03 9.83
CA PRO A 295 -11.04 -6.43 9.02
C PRO A 295 -11.23 -6.50 7.50
N LYS A 296 -11.75 -7.62 6.99
CA LYS A 296 -12.01 -7.83 5.55
C LYS A 296 -13.13 -6.92 4.98
N ASP A 297 -13.98 -6.39 5.85
CA ASP A 297 -15.14 -5.56 5.49
C ASP A 297 -14.88 -4.07 5.78
N LEU A 298 -13.68 -3.70 6.25
CA LEU A 298 -13.27 -2.31 6.44
C LEU A 298 -13.20 -1.57 5.11
N ILE A 299 -13.63 -0.31 5.11
CA ILE A 299 -13.68 0.52 3.90
C ILE A 299 -12.95 1.83 4.16
N SER A 300 -11.94 2.13 3.34
CA SER A 300 -11.31 3.45 3.28
C SER A 300 -11.24 4.01 1.86
N ASP A 301 -11.49 5.30 1.72
CA ASP A 301 -11.41 6.02 0.45
C ASP A 301 -10.15 6.87 0.41
N ILE A 302 -9.21 6.53 -0.46
CA ILE A 302 -8.00 7.32 -0.70
C ILE A 302 -8.32 8.33 -1.79
N CYS A 303 -8.19 9.61 -1.44
CA CYS A 303 -8.59 10.75 -2.25
C CYS A 303 -7.40 11.65 -2.56
N MET A 304 -7.20 11.97 -3.84
CA MET A 304 -6.27 13.01 -4.28
C MET A 304 -7.05 14.18 -4.86
N ALA A 305 -6.80 15.39 -4.34
CA ALA A 305 -7.34 16.60 -4.94
C ALA A 305 -6.81 16.77 -6.38
N ILE A 306 -7.69 17.17 -7.30
CA ILE A 306 -7.37 17.36 -8.72
C ILE A 306 -7.72 18.78 -9.19
N LYS A 307 -7.17 19.16 -10.35
CA LYS A 307 -7.34 20.49 -10.96
C LYS A 307 -8.57 20.58 -11.85
#